data_AF-A0A497U2I3-F1
#
_entry.id   AF-A0A497U2I3-F1
#
_cell.length_a   1.000
_cell.length_b   1.000
_cell.length_c   1.000
_cell.angle_alpha   90.00
_cell.angle_beta   90.00
_cell.angle_gamma   90.00
#
_symmetry.space_group_name_H-M   'P 1'
#
loop_
_entity.id
_entity.type
_entity.pdbx_description
1 polymer ?
#
loop_
_entity_poly.entity_id
_entity_poly.type
_entity_poly.pdbx_seq_one_letter_code
_entity_poly.pdbx_strand_id
1 'polypeptide(L)' 'MGRQQIDDCVEQLCLKGCVAVRKEIKLLTQGVVLPEIRDLDEVARKAVRRELEAIMAVYGDACPIERETDGWQEKNTTTG' A
#
# COMPACT_ATOMS: atom_id res chain seq x y z
N MET A 1 -3.59 -4.63 20.20
CA MET A 1 -3.03 -4.92 18.86
C MET A 1 -1.56 -4.58 18.81
N GLY A 2 -0.77 -5.35 18.07
CA GLY A 2 0.68 -5.19 17.98
C GLY A 2 1.11 -4.34 16.79
N ARG A 3 2.24 -3.64 16.90
CA ARG A 3 2.80 -2.80 15.84
C ARG A 3 3.08 -3.57 14.53
N GLN A 4 3.37 -4.87 14.64
CA GLN A 4 3.56 -5.78 13.51
C GLN A 4 2.33 -5.86 12.58
N GLN A 5 1.12 -5.94 13.14
CA GLN A 5 -0.11 -6.04 12.34
C GLN A 5 -0.39 -4.78 11.51
N ILE A 6 0.06 -3.62 12.02
CA ILE A 6 -0.02 -2.34 11.31
C ILE A 6 0.95 -2.36 10.13
N ASP A 7 2.18 -2.81 10.35
CA ASP A 7 3.21 -2.95 9.30
C ASP A 7 2.74 -3.89 8.18
N ASP A 8 2.26 -5.08 8.52
CA ASP A 8 1.71 -6.05 7.56
C ASP A 8 0.57 -5.45 6.72
N CYS A 9 -0.33 -4.67 7.35
CA CYS A 9 -1.39 -3.97 6.62
C CYS A 9 -0.83 -2.91 5.68
N VAL A 10 0.14 -2.11 6.15
CA VAL A 10 0.77 -1.07 5.33
C VAL A 10 1.47 -1.69 4.13
N GLU A 11 2.23 -2.77 4.32
CA GLU A 11 2.88 -3.50 3.23
C GLU A 11 1.87 -4.06 2.22
N GLN A 12 0.79 -4.70 2.69
CA GLN A 12 -0.24 -5.22 1.79
C GLN A 12 -0.92 -4.12 0.97
N LEU A 13 -1.16 -2.95 1.56
CA LEU A 13 -1.73 -1.82 0.84
C LEU A 13 -0.71 -1.25 -0.15
N CYS A 14 0.57 -1.14 0.23
CA CYS A 14 1.66 -0.71 -0.64
C CYS A 14 1.87 -1.64 -1.85
N LEU A 15 1.69 -2.96 -1.69
CA LEU A 15 1.78 -3.94 -2.78
C LEU A 15 0.70 -3.75 -3.86
N LYS A 16 -0.43 -3.11 -3.54
CA LYS A 16 -1.48 -2.76 -4.53
C LYS A 16 -1.04 -1.63 -5.48
N GLY A 17 0.04 -0.94 -5.16
CA GLY A 17 0.58 0.17 -5.93
C GLY A 17 0.09 1.54 -5.48
N CYS A 18 0.85 2.57 -5.82
CA CYS A 18 0.69 3.93 -5.30
C CYS A 18 -0.68 4.55 -5.58
N VAL A 19 -1.31 4.27 -6.73
CA VAL A 19 -2.64 4.79 -7.08
C VAL A 19 -3.72 4.20 -6.16
N ALA A 20 -3.63 2.90 -5.88
CA ALA A 20 -4.54 2.22 -4.96
C ALA A 20 -4.38 2.76 -3.54
N VAL A 21 -3.14 2.85 -3.06
CA VAL A 21 -2.81 3.42 -1.74
C VAL A 21 -3.37 4.83 -1.58
N ARG A 22 -3.20 5.73 -2.57
CA ARG A 22 -3.75 7.09 -2.52
C ARG A 22 -5.28 7.10 -2.41
N LYS A 23 -5.97 6.23 -3.16
CA LYS A 23 -7.43 6.08 -3.06
C LYS A 23 -7.83 5.58 -1.67
N GLU A 24 -7.10 4.62 -1.14
CA GLU A 24 -7.31 4.04 0.17
C GLU A 24 -7.09 5.07 1.29
N ILE A 25 -6.01 5.85 1.25
CA ILE A 25 -5.79 6.99 2.17
C ILE A 25 -6.98 7.96 2.14
N LYS A 26 -7.51 8.28 0.95
CA LYS A 26 -8.68 9.16 0.80
C LYS A 26 -9.93 8.56 1.45
N LEU A 27 -10.17 7.26 1.27
CA LEU A 27 -11.27 6.53 1.91
C LEU A 27 -11.10 6.51 3.43
N LEU A 28 -9.89 6.27 3.93
CA LEU A 28 -9.56 6.29 5.36
C LEU A 28 -9.76 7.66 5.99
N THR A 29 -9.47 8.73 5.26
CA THR A 29 -9.72 10.11 5.70
C THR A 29 -11.22 10.43 5.76
N GLN A 30 -12.03 9.79 4.92
CA GLN A 30 -13.49 9.88 4.96
C GLN A 30 -14.13 8.99 6.06
N GLY A 31 -13.32 8.24 6.81
CA GLY A 31 -13.82 7.32 7.84
C GLY A 31 -14.32 5.98 7.29
N VAL A 32 -14.04 5.68 6.02
CA VAL A 32 -14.35 4.38 5.42
C VAL A 32 -13.38 3.34 5.96
N VAL A 33 -13.92 2.21 6.41
CA VAL A 33 -13.13 1.08 6.90
C VAL A 33 -12.84 0.13 5.75
N LEU A 34 -11.57 -0.03 5.41
CA LEU A 34 -11.13 -0.96 4.37
C LEU A 34 -11.12 -2.40 4.93
N PRO A 35 -11.35 -3.43 4.09
CA PRO A 35 -11.37 -4.81 4.54
C PRO A 35 -10.04 -5.26 5.18
N GLU A 36 -8.91 -4.72 4.73
CA GLU A 36 -7.55 -5.06 5.21
C GLU A 36 -7.30 -4.55 6.62
N ILE A 37 -7.95 -3.46 7.02
CA ILE A 37 -7.82 -2.87 8.36
C ILE A 37 -9.10 -2.99 9.18
N ARG A 38 -10.08 -3.76 8.70
CA ARG A 38 -11.36 -3.94 9.37
C ARG A 38 -11.16 -4.59 10.73
N ASP A 39 -10.22 -5.53 10.80
CA ASP A 39 -9.84 -6.20 12.03
C ASP A 39 -8.96 -5.35 12.95
N LEU A 40 -8.60 -4.11 12.56
CA LEU A 40 -7.86 -3.17 13.39
C LEU A 40 -8.78 -2.27 14.24
N ASP A 41 -8.36 -1.96 15.46
CA ASP A 41 -8.96 -0.95 16.33
C ASP A 41 -8.76 0.47 15.77
N GLU A 42 -9.57 1.43 16.19
CA GLU A 42 -9.52 2.82 15.67
C GLU A 42 -8.13 3.45 15.78
N VAL A 43 -7.41 3.17 16.87
CA VAL A 43 -6.03 3.64 17.09
C VAL A 43 -5.08 3.06 16.05
N ALA A 44 -5.19 1.76 15.78
CA ALA A 44 -4.36 1.07 14.79
C ALA A 44 -4.72 1.51 13.36
N ARG A 45 -5.99 1.73 13.05
CA ARG A 45 -6.42 2.29 11.74
C ARG A 45 -5.85 3.68 11.50
N LYS A 46 -5.87 4.54 12.52
CA LYS A 46 -5.25 5.88 12.46
C LYS A 46 -3.74 5.79 12.26
N ALA A 47 -3.09 4.80 12.87
CA ALA A 47 -1.66 4.55 12.68
C ALA A 47 -1.37 4.12 11.23
N VAL A 48 -2.07 3.11 10.70
CA VAL A 48 -1.92 2.68 9.28
C VAL A 48 -2.08 3.87 8.33
N ARG A 49 -3.10 4.71 8.53
CA ARG A 49 -3.30 5.89 7.69
C ARG A 49 -2.09 6.84 7.73
N ARG A 50 -1.58 7.13 8.94
CA ARG A 50 -0.42 8.03 9.11
C ARG A 50 0.84 7.45 8.47
N GLU A 51 1.08 6.15 8.59
CA GLU A 51 2.22 5.49 7.96
C GLU A 51 2.11 5.57 6.44
N LEU A 52 0.95 5.27 5.85
CA LEU A 52 0.74 5.41 4.41
C LEU A 52 0.90 6.85 3.93
N GLU A 53 0.39 7.84 4.67
CA GLU A 53 0.58 9.26 4.39
C GLU A 53 2.07 9.65 4.44
N ALA A 54 2.82 9.16 5.45
CA ALA A 54 4.24 9.42 5.59
C ALA A 54 5.07 8.78 4.46
N ILE A 55 4.78 7.52 4.11
CA ILE A 55 5.39 6.82 2.98
C ILE A 55 5.12 7.59 1.69
N MET A 56 3.87 7.97 1.44
CA MET A 56 3.49 8.74 0.25
C MET A 56 4.09 10.15 0.22
N ALA A 57 4.34 10.77 1.37
CA ALA A 57 4.99 12.08 1.46
C ALA A 57 6.45 12.04 0.97
N VAL A 58 7.17 10.92 1.13
CA VAL A 58 8.53 10.74 0.60
C VAL A 58 8.53 10.73 -0.93
N TYR A 59 7.48 10.19 -1.56
CA TYR A 59 7.33 10.16 -3.01
C TYR A 59 6.85 11.50 -3.62
N GLY A 60 6.39 12.46 -2.81
CA GLY A 60 5.84 13.74 -3.28
C GLY A 60 4.53 13.60 -4.08
N ASP A 61 4.03 14.72 -4.63
CA ASP A 61 2.76 14.75 -5.40
C ASP A 61 2.87 13.98 -6.73
N ALA A 62 4.08 13.88 -7.29
CA ALA A 62 4.38 13.12 -8.48
C ALA A 62 4.58 11.63 -8.14
N CYS A 63 3.54 10.83 -8.29
CA CYS A 63 3.73 9.41 -8.56
C CYS A 63 3.75 9.22 -10.08
N PRO A 64 4.93 9.15 -10.74
CA PRO A 64 5.02 8.86 -12.17
C PRO A 64 4.87 7.38 -12.51
N ILE A 65 4.42 6.52 -11.58
CA ILE A 65 4.38 5.07 -11.82
C ILE A 65 3.08 4.69 -12.54
N GLU A 66 2.94 5.19 -13.77
CA GLU A 66 2.43 4.38 -14.87
C GLU A 66 3.64 3.68 -15.50
N ARG A 67 4.20 2.69 -14.81
CA ARG A 67 5.03 1.69 -15.48
C ARG A 67 4.48 0.32 -15.16
N GLU A 68 3.57 -0.07 -16.05
CA GLU A 68 3.69 -1.33 -16.78
C GLU A 68 3.67 -2.58 -15.90
N THR A 69 2.45 -3.07 -15.67
CA THR A 69 2.22 -4.51 -15.71
C THR A 69 2.74 -5.05 -17.04
N ASP A 70 3.97 -5.57 -17.08
CA ASP A 70 4.28 -6.75 -17.90
C ASP A 70 5.59 -7.44 -17.45
N GLY A 71 5.48 -8.74 -17.22
CA GLY A 71 6.53 -9.68 -17.60
C GLY A 71 7.86 -9.64 -16.85
N TRP A 72 7.89 -10.28 -15.69
CA TRP A 72 9.08 -11.04 -15.32
C TRP A 72 9.22 -12.21 -16.31
N GLN A 73 9.86 -12.00 -17.46
CA GLN A 73 10.42 -13.09 -18.27
C GLN A 73 11.89 -13.22 -17.89
N GLU A 74 12.10 -14.14 -16.95
CA GLU A 74 13.36 -14.84 -16.74
C GLU A 74 13.71 -15.54 -18.07
N LYS A 75 14.56 -14.93 -18.89
CA LYS A 75 15.19 -15.64 -20.01
C LYS A 75 16.21 -16.61 -19.42
N ASN A 76 15.70 -17.72 -18.92
CA ASN A 76 16.48 -18.89 -18.64
C ASN A 76 16.95 -19.51 -19.97
N THR A 77 18.13 -20.10 -19.85
CA THR A 77 19.06 -20.53 -20.87
C THR A 77 18.67 -21.84 -21.58
N THR A 78 19.29 -22.07 -22.75
CA THR A 78 19.69 -23.41 -23.28
C THR A 78 18.67 -24.20 -24.11
N THR A 79 19.03 -24.45 -25.38
CA THR A 79 18.90 -25.70 -26.20
C THR A 79 19.09 -25.27 -27.67
N GLY A 80 19.93 -25.84 -28.53
CA GLY A 80 20.77 -27.04 -28.57
C GLY A 80 21.22 -27.18 -30.02
#